data_AF-A0A6J8BEA8-F1
#
_entry.id   AF-A0A6J8BEA8-F1
#
_cell.length_a   1.000
_cell.length_b   1.000
_cell.length_c   1.000
_cell.angle_alpha   90.00
_cell.angle_beta   90.00
_cell.angle_gamma   90.00
#
_symmetry.space_group_name_H-M   'P 1'
#
loop_
_entity.id
_entity.type
_entity.pdbx_description
1 polymer ?
#
loop_
_entity_poly.entity_id
_entity_poly.type
_entity_poly.pdbx_seq_one_letter_code
_entity_poly.pdbx_strand_id
1 'polypeptide(L)'
;MVQLNESVWKYVQEMNTYTESIGSDKFNCQYGNAIRESLIIDVTTKKSLELYQHCYIKTGSQLYLEDISDFNSSRLKLLARTNYLPLKQFLFRMHMSEDNLCPICDSGESEDLEHFLLGCTSLEQTRSKFFTLFTSFNNRNVSFLELSPRAQVLFLVGDIGYAFNDEIGSFYDVYGRMYLLELFRLRHIMVEPK
;
A
#
# COMPACT_ATOMS: atom_id res chain seq x y z
N MET A 1 -2.83 -22.91 -14.43
CA MET A 1 -2.47 -23.66 -13.21
C MET A 1 -0.96 -23.62 -13.10
N VAL A 2 -0.41 -22.91 -12.12
CA VAL A 2 1.02 -22.96 -11.81
C VAL A 2 1.27 -24.31 -11.13
N GLN A 3 2.07 -25.20 -11.74
CA GLN A 3 2.52 -26.42 -11.08
C GLN A 3 3.46 -26.03 -9.94
N LEU A 4 2.98 -26.12 -8.71
CA LEU A 4 3.83 -25.96 -7.52
C LEU A 4 4.83 -27.12 -7.49
N ASN A 5 6.11 -26.78 -7.35
CA ASN A 5 7.24 -27.70 -7.26
C ASN A 5 7.01 -28.73 -6.13
N GLU A 6 7.41 -30.00 -6.31
CA GLU A 6 7.32 -31.07 -5.30
C GLU A 6 7.91 -30.66 -3.93
N SER A 7 8.93 -29.80 -3.93
CA SER A 7 9.52 -29.25 -2.72
C SER A 7 8.55 -28.41 -1.89
N VAL A 8 7.62 -27.70 -2.54
CA VAL A 8 6.62 -26.86 -1.87
C VAL A 8 5.56 -27.73 -1.23
N TRP A 9 5.13 -28.81 -1.88
CA TRP A 9 4.14 -29.73 -1.30
C TRP A 9 4.69 -30.48 -0.09
N LYS A 10 5.95 -30.88 -0.15
CA LYS A 10 6.64 -31.48 1.00
C LYS A 10 6.72 -30.51 2.19
N TYR A 11 7.10 -29.25 1.92
CA TYR A 11 7.12 -28.21 2.95
C TYR A 11 5.73 -27.93 3.54
N VAL A 12 4.68 -27.86 2.70
CA VAL A 12 3.30 -27.68 3.15
C VAL A 12 2.83 -28.83 4.04
N GLN A 13 3.16 -30.08 3.67
CA GLN A 13 2.84 -31.24 4.51
C GLN A 13 3.59 -31.20 5.85
N GLU A 14 4.89 -30.91 5.85
CA GLU A 14 5.69 -30.79 7.07
C GLU A 14 5.16 -29.68 7.99
N MET A 15 4.78 -28.52 7.43
CA MET A 15 4.17 -27.43 8.18
C MET A 15 2.79 -27.77 8.73
N ASN A 16 1.96 -28.49 7.97
CA ASN A 16 0.64 -28.92 8.44
C ASN A 16 0.75 -29.92 9.61
N THR A 17 1.59 -30.94 9.47
CA THR A 17 1.84 -31.91 10.55
C THR A 17 2.40 -31.24 11.80
N TYR A 18 3.30 -30.27 11.62
CA TYR A 18 3.85 -29.50 12.74
C TYR A 18 2.79 -28.58 13.39
N THR A 19 1.96 -27.90 12.59
CA THR A 19 0.86 -27.03 13.07
C THR A 19 -0.18 -27.84 13.86
N GLU A 20 -0.53 -29.03 13.39
CA GLU A 20 -1.42 -29.97 14.09
C GLU A 20 -0.83 -30.41 15.44
N SER A 21 0.49 -30.55 15.53
CA SER A 21 1.17 -31.03 16.75
C SER A 21 1.26 -30.00 17.88
N ILE A 22 1.36 -28.71 17.55
CA ILE A 22 1.53 -27.63 18.55
C ILE A 22 0.30 -26.73 18.70
N GLY A 23 -0.71 -26.91 17.84
CA GLY A 23 -1.89 -26.07 17.74
C GLY A 23 -1.63 -24.81 16.91
N SER A 24 -2.63 -24.42 16.11
CA SER A 24 -2.57 -23.27 15.19
C SER A 24 -2.12 -21.98 15.87
N ASP A 25 -2.62 -21.72 17.09
CA ASP A 25 -2.34 -20.48 17.81
C ASP A 25 -0.87 -20.39 18.25
N LYS A 26 -0.31 -21.52 18.68
CA LYS A 26 1.09 -21.61 19.14
C LYS A 26 2.07 -21.63 17.97
N PHE A 27 1.69 -22.29 16.87
CA PHE A 27 2.42 -22.25 15.60
C PHE A 27 2.50 -20.84 15.03
N ASN A 28 1.36 -20.15 14.93
CA ASN A 28 1.29 -18.77 14.45
C ASN A 28 2.09 -17.82 15.36
N CYS A 29 2.06 -18.03 16.67
CA CYS A 29 2.84 -17.22 17.60
C CYS A 29 4.35 -17.45 17.45
N GLN A 30 4.83 -18.70 17.38
CA GLN A 30 6.27 -18.97 17.34
C GLN A 30 6.88 -18.76 15.94
N TYR A 31 6.27 -19.36 14.92
CA TYR A 31 6.79 -19.33 13.56
C TYR A 31 6.45 -18.02 12.86
N GLY A 32 5.23 -17.50 13.11
CA GLY A 32 4.83 -16.18 12.63
C GLY A 32 5.72 -15.08 13.19
N ASN A 33 6.12 -15.13 14.47
CA ASN A 33 7.05 -14.14 15.03
C ASN A 33 8.47 -14.30 14.48
N ALA A 34 9.03 -15.51 14.40
CA ALA A 34 10.38 -15.72 13.87
C ALA A 34 10.51 -15.33 12.38
N ILE A 35 9.52 -15.69 11.54
CA ILE A 35 9.47 -15.25 10.14
C ILE A 35 9.26 -13.74 10.07
N ARG A 36 8.38 -13.17 10.90
CA ARG A 36 8.16 -11.72 10.94
C ARG A 36 9.43 -10.97 11.34
N GLU A 37 10.18 -11.45 12.33
CA GLU A 37 11.46 -10.87 12.75
C GLU A 37 12.51 -10.94 11.64
N SER A 38 12.67 -12.11 10.99
CA SER A 38 13.55 -12.27 9.83
C SER A 38 13.14 -11.36 8.67
N LEU A 39 11.82 -11.23 8.41
CA LEU A 39 11.28 -10.36 7.38
C LEU A 39 11.52 -8.89 7.72
N ILE A 40 11.36 -8.48 8.99
CA ILE A 40 11.65 -7.11 9.44
C ILE A 40 13.14 -6.79 9.26
N ILE A 41 14.04 -7.71 9.59
CA ILE A 41 15.49 -7.54 9.35
C ILE A 41 15.78 -7.41 7.83
N ASP A 42 15.21 -8.29 7.02
CA ASP A 42 15.35 -8.24 5.56
C ASP A 42 14.76 -6.97 4.93
N VAL A 43 13.65 -6.47 5.49
CA VAL A 43 12.99 -5.26 5.04
C VAL A 43 13.81 -4.04 5.44
N THR A 44 14.26 -3.95 6.70
CA THR A 44 15.02 -2.81 7.25
C THR A 44 16.36 -2.59 6.56
N THR A 45 16.98 -3.65 6.05
CA THR A 45 18.26 -3.58 5.32
C THR A 45 18.12 -3.14 3.86
N LYS A 46 16.92 -3.15 3.28
CA LYS A 46 16.67 -2.82 1.86
C LYS A 46 16.19 -1.38 1.70
N LYS A 47 17.05 -0.51 1.15
CA LYS A 47 16.69 0.88 0.80
C LYS A 47 15.46 1.00 -0.10
N SER A 48 15.25 0.05 -1.01
CA SER A 48 14.08 0.02 -1.89
C SER A 48 12.75 -0.13 -1.13
N LEU A 49 12.79 -0.57 0.12
CA LEU A 49 11.63 -0.78 0.99
C LEU A 49 11.49 0.30 2.07
N GLU A 50 12.22 1.41 1.98
CA GLU A 50 12.17 2.50 2.95
C GLU A 50 10.74 3.03 3.16
N LEU A 51 9.97 3.28 2.08
CA LEU A 51 8.55 3.65 2.21
C LEU A 51 7.73 2.59 2.92
N TYR A 52 7.97 1.30 2.64
CA TYR A 52 7.25 0.22 3.29
C TYR A 52 7.55 0.17 4.80
N GLN A 53 8.81 0.40 5.21
CA GLN A 53 9.20 0.51 6.61
C GLN A 53 8.45 1.65 7.32
N HIS A 54 8.39 2.82 6.69
CA HIS A 54 7.64 3.97 7.22
C HIS A 54 6.12 3.75 7.22
N CYS A 55 5.62 2.89 6.34
CA CYS A 55 4.23 2.50 6.34
C CYS A 55 3.90 1.44 7.40
N TYR A 56 4.85 0.96 8.22
CA TYR A 56 4.70 -0.18 9.14
C TYR A 56 5.04 0.24 10.59
N ILE A 57 4.16 1.01 11.23
CA ILE A 57 4.51 1.77 12.44
C ILE A 57 4.15 1.08 13.77
N LYS A 58 3.01 0.37 13.89
CA LYS A 58 2.56 -0.07 15.24
C LYS A 58 1.99 -1.47 15.36
N THR A 59 1.23 -1.96 14.38
CA THR A 59 0.48 -3.22 14.53
C THR A 59 0.95 -4.31 13.59
N GLY A 60 1.65 -3.95 12.52
CA GLY A 60 1.88 -4.86 11.41
C GLY A 60 0.61 -5.42 10.79
N SER A 61 -0.55 -4.83 11.12
CA SER A 61 -1.86 -5.29 10.69
C SER A 61 -2.13 -4.74 9.31
N GLN A 62 -2.10 -5.61 8.32
CA GLN A 62 -2.51 -5.31 6.96
C GLN A 62 -3.97 -5.74 6.80
N LEU A 63 -4.86 -5.22 7.65
CA LEU A 63 -6.27 -5.67 7.73
C LEU A 63 -6.97 -5.51 6.38
N TYR A 64 -6.61 -4.47 5.63
CA TYR A 64 -7.08 -4.31 4.25
C TYR A 64 -6.76 -5.51 3.32
N LEU A 65 -5.74 -6.33 3.59
CA LEU A 65 -5.46 -7.56 2.84
C LEU A 65 -6.36 -8.74 3.23
N GLU A 66 -7.03 -8.66 4.38
CA GLU A 66 -7.99 -9.68 4.83
C GLU A 66 -9.35 -9.52 4.14
N ASP A 67 -9.60 -8.36 3.51
CA ASP A 67 -10.80 -8.08 2.73
C ASP A 67 -10.71 -8.73 1.33
N ILE A 68 -11.02 -10.03 1.28
CA ILE A 68 -11.04 -10.83 0.04
C ILE A 68 -12.07 -10.30 -0.97
N SER A 69 -13.10 -9.58 -0.49
CA SER A 69 -14.16 -9.05 -1.35
C SER A 69 -13.70 -7.88 -2.23
N ASP A 70 -12.61 -7.20 -1.85
CA ASP A 70 -12.07 -6.04 -2.56
C ASP A 70 -10.58 -6.22 -2.90
N PHE A 71 -10.29 -7.31 -3.62
CA PHE A 71 -8.94 -7.68 -4.05
C PHE A 71 -8.22 -6.56 -4.82
N ASN A 72 -8.92 -5.84 -5.69
CA ASN A 72 -8.30 -4.84 -6.57
C ASN A 72 -7.79 -3.64 -5.79
N SER A 73 -8.60 -3.07 -4.90
CA SER A 73 -8.19 -1.89 -4.12
C SER A 73 -7.10 -2.27 -3.11
N SER A 74 -7.19 -3.47 -2.52
CA SER A 74 -6.17 -3.99 -1.60
C SER A 74 -4.84 -4.23 -2.29
N ARG A 75 -4.86 -4.79 -3.49
CA ARG A 75 -3.67 -4.92 -4.33
C ARG A 75 -3.04 -3.56 -4.65
N LEU A 76 -3.84 -2.56 -5.02
CA LEU A 76 -3.33 -1.21 -5.31
C LEU A 76 -2.67 -0.58 -4.08
N LYS A 77 -3.28 -0.71 -2.89
CA LYS A 77 -2.69 -0.22 -1.64
C LYS A 77 -1.38 -0.92 -1.31
N LEU A 78 -1.29 -2.24 -1.49
CA LEU A 78 -0.04 -2.98 -1.29
C LEU A 78 1.07 -2.52 -2.25
N LEU A 79 0.75 -2.36 -3.54
CA LEU A 79 1.70 -1.87 -4.54
C LEU A 79 2.17 -0.45 -4.22
N ALA A 80 1.26 0.42 -3.74
CA ALA A 80 1.61 1.76 -3.30
C ALA A 80 2.57 1.74 -2.09
N ARG A 81 2.27 0.95 -1.05
CA ARG A 81 3.13 0.80 0.15
C ARG A 81 4.54 0.32 -0.18
N THR A 82 4.65 -0.58 -1.16
CA THR A 82 5.91 -1.19 -1.56
C THR A 82 6.64 -0.40 -2.65
N ASN A 83 6.04 0.69 -3.16
CA ASN A 83 6.57 1.49 -4.28
C ASN A 83 6.73 0.70 -5.60
N TYR A 84 5.87 -0.31 -5.79
CA TYR A 84 5.73 -1.12 -7.02
C TYR A 84 4.47 -0.78 -7.82
N LEU A 85 3.83 0.33 -7.47
CA LEU A 85 2.69 0.85 -8.23
C LEU A 85 3.16 1.21 -9.65
N PRO A 86 2.46 0.81 -10.73
CA PRO A 86 2.94 0.92 -12.10
C PRO A 86 2.81 2.34 -12.67
N LEU A 87 3.37 3.31 -11.95
CA LEU A 87 3.55 4.70 -12.34
C LEU A 87 4.81 4.84 -13.21
N LYS A 88 4.90 5.91 -13.99
CA LYS A 88 6.01 6.12 -14.94
C LYS A 88 7.39 6.11 -14.28
N GLN A 89 7.55 6.63 -13.06
CA GLN A 89 8.83 6.51 -12.34
C GLN A 89 9.22 5.04 -12.07
N PHE A 90 8.28 4.19 -11.66
CA PHE A 90 8.54 2.77 -11.47
C PHE A 90 8.83 2.07 -12.80
N LEU A 91 8.01 2.30 -13.82
CA LEU A 91 8.17 1.69 -15.14
C LEU A 91 9.50 2.07 -15.80
N PHE A 92 9.92 3.32 -15.68
CA PHE A 92 11.21 3.80 -16.16
C PHE A 92 12.39 3.07 -15.49
N ARG A 93 12.37 2.94 -14.15
CA ARG A 93 13.39 2.17 -13.40
C ARG A 93 13.44 0.70 -13.82
N MET A 94 12.32 0.13 -14.26
CA MET A 94 12.23 -1.24 -14.75
C MET A 94 12.54 -1.37 -16.26
N HIS A 95 12.94 -0.28 -16.93
CA HIS A 95 13.18 -0.22 -18.37
C HIS A 95 11.94 -0.62 -19.21
N MET A 96 10.74 -0.34 -18.70
CA MET A 96 9.46 -0.57 -19.36
C MET A 96 8.82 0.71 -19.94
N SER A 97 9.43 1.87 -19.69
CA SER A 97 9.02 3.17 -20.22
C SER A 97 10.27 3.95 -20.65
N GLU A 98 10.15 4.77 -21.69
CA GLU A 98 11.22 5.62 -22.22
C GLU A 98 11.52 6.83 -21.30
N ASP A 99 10.52 7.29 -20.55
CA ASP A 99 10.60 8.39 -19.60
C ASP A 99 9.89 8.05 -18.28
N ASN A 100 10.10 8.91 -17.29
CA ASN A 100 9.43 8.88 -15.99
C ASN A 100 8.34 9.96 -15.83
N LEU A 101 7.98 10.68 -16.90
CA LEU A 101 7.11 11.86 -16.83
C LEU A 101 5.64 11.46 -16.65
N CYS A 102 4.87 12.29 -15.93
CA CYS A 102 3.44 12.10 -15.76
C CYS A 102 2.71 12.15 -17.11
N PRO A 103 1.99 11.08 -17.49
CA PRO A 103 1.38 11.01 -18.81
C PRO A 103 0.02 11.72 -18.87
N ILE A 104 -0.52 12.14 -17.72
CA ILE A 104 -1.88 12.69 -17.64
C ILE A 104 -1.93 14.18 -17.32
N CYS A 105 -0.81 14.80 -16.93
CA CYS A 105 -0.74 16.24 -16.65
C CYS A 105 0.41 16.92 -17.39
N ASP A 106 0.23 18.20 -17.71
CA ASP A 106 1.21 18.98 -18.50
C ASP A 106 2.29 19.66 -17.64
N SER A 107 2.51 19.21 -16.38
CA SER A 107 3.49 19.84 -15.48
C SER A 107 4.94 19.48 -15.81
N GLY A 108 5.17 18.41 -16.58
CA GLY A 108 6.52 17.89 -16.84
C GLY A 108 7.19 17.24 -15.62
N GLU A 109 6.43 16.96 -14.55
CA GLU A 109 6.95 16.29 -13.35
C GLU A 109 7.04 14.76 -13.54
N SER A 110 7.92 14.13 -12.75
CA SER A 110 8.02 12.67 -12.70
C SER A 110 6.76 12.09 -12.05
N GLU A 111 6.18 11.03 -12.63
CA GLU A 111 5.07 10.30 -12.02
C GLU A 111 5.57 9.36 -10.93
N ASP A 112 5.81 9.90 -9.74
CA ASP A 112 6.01 9.12 -8.53
C ASP A 112 4.74 9.06 -7.67
N LEU A 113 4.82 8.33 -6.56
CA LEU A 113 3.67 8.14 -5.69
C LEU A 113 3.18 9.46 -5.07
N GLU A 114 4.09 10.37 -4.73
CA GLU A 114 3.73 11.65 -4.10
C GLU A 114 3.04 12.56 -5.11
N HIS A 115 3.60 12.70 -6.31
CA HIS A 115 2.96 13.41 -7.41
C HIS A 115 1.59 12.80 -7.72
N PHE A 116 1.50 11.48 -7.88
CA PHE A 116 0.25 10.80 -8.22
C PHE A 116 -0.86 11.02 -7.17
N LEU A 117 -0.51 10.94 -5.87
CA LEU A 117 -1.48 11.11 -4.79
C LEU A 117 -1.77 12.58 -4.46
N LEU A 118 -0.78 13.47 -4.52
CA LEU A 118 -0.89 14.80 -3.92
C LEU A 118 -0.70 15.94 -4.92
N GLY A 119 0.08 15.74 -6.00
CA GLY A 119 0.54 16.83 -6.88
C GLY A 119 -0.11 16.90 -8.26
N CYS A 120 -0.56 15.77 -8.83
CA CYS A 120 -1.01 15.72 -10.22
C CYS A 120 -2.25 16.61 -10.44
N THR A 121 -2.13 17.64 -11.27
CA THR A 121 -3.17 18.65 -11.49
C THR A 121 -4.41 18.06 -12.18
N SER A 122 -4.22 17.09 -13.07
CA SER A 122 -5.32 16.38 -13.75
C SER A 122 -6.17 15.51 -12.81
N LEU A 123 -5.69 15.27 -11.58
CA LEU A 123 -6.40 14.52 -10.55
C LEU A 123 -6.95 15.43 -9.44
N GLU A 124 -6.81 16.76 -9.55
CA GLU A 124 -7.16 17.72 -8.50
C GLU A 124 -8.62 17.62 -8.08
N GLN A 125 -9.57 17.53 -9.02
CA GLN A 125 -10.99 17.45 -8.68
C GLN A 125 -11.31 16.24 -7.78
N THR A 126 -10.74 15.08 -8.10
CA THR A 126 -10.91 13.86 -7.30
C THR A 126 -10.19 13.96 -5.97
N ARG A 127 -8.97 14.50 -5.97
CA ARG A 127 -8.18 14.76 -4.75
C ARG A 127 -8.94 15.67 -3.78
N SER A 128 -9.41 16.82 -4.24
CA SER A 128 -10.22 17.78 -3.48
C SER A 128 -11.45 17.14 -2.82
N LYS A 129 -12.17 16.24 -3.53
CA LYS A 129 -13.31 15.50 -2.98
C LYS A 129 -12.91 14.61 -1.80
N PHE A 130 -11.84 13.82 -1.94
CA PHE A 130 -11.37 12.94 -0.87
C PHE A 130 -10.71 13.72 0.28
N PHE A 131 -9.99 14.80 -0.01
CA PHE A 131 -9.34 15.61 1.02
C PHE A 131 -10.34 16.31 1.92
N THR A 132 -11.49 16.74 1.38
CA THR A 132 -12.61 17.23 2.17
C THR A 132 -13.11 16.16 3.15
N LEU A 133 -13.23 14.91 2.70
CA LEU A 133 -13.64 13.77 3.53
C LEU A 133 -12.59 13.44 4.61
N PHE A 134 -11.31 13.43 4.26
CA PHE A 134 -10.23 13.18 5.23
C PHE A 134 -10.14 14.27 6.30
N THR A 135 -10.37 15.52 5.91
CA THR A 135 -10.36 16.65 6.84
C THR A 135 -11.57 16.63 7.78
N SER A 136 -12.76 16.26 7.28
CA SER A 136 -13.98 16.20 8.12
C SER A 136 -13.95 15.04 9.12
N PHE A 137 -13.28 13.94 8.79
CA PHE A 137 -13.12 12.81 9.71
C PHE A 137 -12.13 13.14 10.86
N ASN A 138 -11.08 13.91 10.59
CA ASN A 138 -10.05 14.25 11.59
C ASN A 138 -10.44 15.37 12.57
N ASN A 139 -11.73 15.54 12.89
CA ASN A 139 -12.28 16.56 13.80
C ASN A 139 -11.79 16.49 15.27
N ARG A 140 -10.68 15.79 15.56
CA ARG A 140 -10.09 15.59 16.90
C ARG A 140 -8.58 15.87 16.99
N ASN A 141 -8.05 16.87 16.26
CA ASN A 141 -6.75 17.57 16.47
C ASN A 141 -5.67 17.46 15.37
N VAL A 142 -5.91 16.85 14.20
CA VAL A 142 -4.90 16.79 13.12
C VAL A 142 -5.55 16.99 11.75
N SER A 143 -5.53 18.21 11.22
CA SER A 143 -6.02 18.45 9.85
C SER A 143 -5.15 17.67 8.85
N PHE A 144 -5.78 16.82 8.03
CA PHE A 144 -5.05 16.06 7.01
C PHE A 144 -4.27 16.99 6.06
N LEU A 145 -4.83 18.17 5.76
CA LEU A 145 -4.19 19.17 4.90
C LEU A 145 -2.98 19.87 5.54
N GLU A 146 -2.88 19.86 6.87
CA GLU A 146 -1.74 20.46 7.61
C GLU A 146 -0.58 19.47 7.79
N LEU A 147 -0.79 18.20 7.45
CA LEU A 147 0.26 17.19 7.45
C LEU A 147 1.29 17.47 6.35
N SER A 148 2.54 17.10 6.60
CA SER A 148 3.55 17.07 5.55
C SER A 148 3.13 16.11 4.42
N PRO A 149 3.56 16.33 3.16
CA PRO A 149 3.25 15.43 2.06
C PRO A 149 3.59 13.97 2.37
N ARG A 150 4.74 13.75 3.03
CA ARG A 150 5.14 12.44 3.52
C ARG A 150 4.12 11.84 4.48
N ALA A 151 3.68 12.58 5.48
CA ALA A 151 2.68 12.10 6.43
C ALA A 151 1.34 11.83 5.75
N GLN A 152 0.90 12.67 4.80
CA GLN A 152 -0.30 12.44 4.00
C GLN A 152 -0.21 11.11 3.24
N VAL A 153 0.91 10.84 2.55
CA VAL A 153 1.14 9.55 1.89
C VAL A 153 1.04 8.39 2.89
N LEU A 154 1.69 8.49 4.06
CA LEU A 154 1.65 7.44 5.08
C LEU A 154 0.24 7.18 5.63
N PHE A 155 -0.60 8.19 5.73
CA PHE A 155 -2.02 8.02 6.08
C PHE A 155 -2.80 7.34 4.95
N LEU A 156 -2.61 7.77 3.71
CA LEU A 156 -3.36 7.24 2.57
C LEU A 156 -3.02 5.78 2.26
N VAL A 157 -1.74 5.42 2.33
CA VAL A 157 -1.27 4.09 1.90
C VAL A 157 -0.74 3.23 3.04
N GLY A 158 -0.28 3.81 4.15
CA GLY A 158 0.31 3.09 5.28
C GLY A 158 -0.69 2.73 6.38
N ASP A 159 -0.16 2.42 7.57
CA ASP A 159 -0.91 2.08 8.79
C ASP A 159 -0.76 3.10 9.92
N ILE A 160 -0.22 4.29 9.63
CA ILE A 160 0.04 5.33 10.64
C ILE A 160 -1.22 5.76 11.40
N GLY A 161 -2.42 5.63 10.80
CA GLY A 161 -3.69 5.88 11.47
C GLY A 161 -3.89 5.03 12.74
N TYR A 162 -3.48 3.75 12.69
CA TYR A 162 -3.51 2.84 13.85
C TYR A 162 -2.54 3.26 14.96
N ALA A 163 -1.56 4.12 14.65
CA ALA A 163 -0.71 4.69 15.69
C ALA A 163 -1.50 5.60 16.64
N PHE A 164 -2.56 6.25 16.14
CA PHE A 164 -3.46 7.11 16.89
C PHE A 164 -4.60 6.31 17.54
N ASN A 165 -5.37 5.55 16.74
CA ASN A 165 -6.37 4.57 17.21
C ASN A 165 -6.92 3.72 16.04
N ASP A 166 -7.66 2.65 16.37
CA ASP A 166 -8.21 1.71 15.37
C ASP A 166 -9.28 2.32 14.47
N GLU A 167 -10.03 3.32 14.94
CA GLU A 167 -11.06 4.03 14.17
C GLU A 167 -10.40 4.82 13.02
N ILE A 168 -9.33 5.55 13.32
CA ILE A 168 -8.54 6.30 12.33
C ILE A 168 -7.86 5.35 11.36
N GLY A 169 -7.22 4.29 11.87
CA GLY A 169 -6.61 3.27 11.01
C GLY A 169 -7.60 2.67 10.01
N SER A 170 -8.76 2.22 10.52
CA SER A 170 -9.80 1.59 9.69
C SER A 170 -10.40 2.55 8.67
N PHE A 171 -10.58 3.82 9.04
CA PHE A 171 -11.04 4.85 8.11
C PHE A 171 -10.08 5.02 6.93
N TYR A 172 -8.77 5.15 7.18
CA TYR A 172 -7.79 5.28 6.10
C TYR A 172 -7.55 3.97 5.34
N ASP A 173 -7.78 2.81 5.94
CA ASP A 173 -7.81 1.52 5.23
C ASP A 173 -8.95 1.43 4.21
N VAL A 174 -10.14 1.94 4.53
CA VAL A 174 -11.27 1.96 3.60
C VAL A 174 -11.13 3.08 2.59
N TYR A 175 -11.05 4.33 3.04
CA TYR A 175 -11.12 5.48 2.15
C TYR A 175 -9.82 5.74 1.41
N GLY A 176 -8.67 5.34 1.95
CA GLY A 176 -7.40 5.37 1.23
C GLY A 176 -7.38 4.40 0.05
N ARG A 177 -7.97 3.20 0.21
CA ARG A 177 -8.17 2.24 -0.90
C ARG A 177 -9.11 2.77 -1.97
N MET A 178 -10.27 3.32 -1.56
CA MET A 178 -11.21 3.94 -2.48
C MET A 178 -10.59 5.09 -3.26
N TYR A 179 -9.77 5.90 -2.59
CA TYR A 179 -9.04 7.01 -3.21
C TYR A 179 -8.06 6.51 -4.26
N LEU A 180 -7.18 5.57 -3.90
CA LEU A 180 -6.22 4.94 -4.81
C LEU A 180 -6.90 4.33 -6.04
N LEU A 181 -7.99 3.60 -5.83
CA LEU A 181 -8.75 2.95 -6.89
C LEU A 181 -9.31 3.99 -7.89
N GLU A 182 -9.90 5.07 -7.37
CA GLU A 182 -10.49 6.11 -8.21
C GLU A 182 -9.43 6.87 -9.01
N LEU A 183 -8.29 7.20 -8.39
CA LEU A 183 -7.18 7.82 -9.10
C LEU A 183 -6.64 6.91 -10.22
N PHE A 184 -6.48 5.61 -9.95
CA PHE A 184 -6.00 4.65 -10.93
C PHE A 184 -6.99 4.49 -12.10
N ARG A 185 -8.28 4.45 -11.80
CA ARG A 185 -9.35 4.40 -12.80
C ARG A 185 -9.28 5.61 -13.74
N LEU A 186 -9.15 6.82 -13.18
CA LEU A 186 -9.06 8.05 -13.97
C LEU A 186 -7.78 8.11 -14.79
N ARG A 187 -6.63 7.76 -14.19
CA ARG A 187 -5.36 7.66 -14.91
C ARG A 187 -5.47 6.73 -16.12
N HIS A 188 -6.07 5.55 -15.94
CA HIS A 188 -6.25 4.59 -17.03
C HIS A 188 -7.07 5.17 -18.18
N ILE A 189 -8.20 5.82 -17.88
CA ILE A 189 -9.05 6.49 -18.87
C ILE A 189 -8.32 7.62 -19.61
N MET A 190 -7.43 8.34 -18.91
CA MET A 190 -6.68 9.47 -19.49
C MET A 190 -5.47 9.03 -20.31
N VAL A 191 -4.88 7.87 -20.00
CA VAL A 191 -3.72 7.31 -20.71
C VAL A 191 -4.12 6.47 -21.92
N GLU A 192 -5.25 5.76 -21.86
CA GLU A 192 -5.72 5.01 -23.02
C GLU A 192 -6.26 5.95 -24.11
N PRO A 193 -5.74 5.90 -25.34
CA PRO A 193 -6.27 6.69 -26.43
C PRO A 193 -7.69 6.21 -26.78
N LYS A 194 -8.58 7.17 -27.08
CA LYS A 194 -9.82 6.88 -27.84
C LYS A 194 -9.50 6.40 -29.24
#